data_AF-C6SJL3-F1
#
_entry.id   AF-C6SJL3-F1
#
_cell.length_a   1.000
_cell.length_b   1.000
_cell.length_c   1.000
_cell.angle_alpha   90.00
_cell.angle_beta   90.00
_cell.angle_gamma   90.00
#
_symmetry.space_group_name_H-M   'P 1'
#
loop_
_entity.id
_entity.type
_entity.pdbx_description
1 polymer ?
#
loop_
_entity_poly.entity_id
_entity_poly.type
_entity_poly.pdbx_seq_one_letter_code
_entity_poly.pdbx_strand_id
1 'polypeptide(L)'
;MVELKCSIDHDTLGKNPEGRKVKGVIHWVSAEHAAEIKVRLYDRLFTVERPDAVRGEDGEYLPFTDFLNPESVKEITAYAEPAAKDLPAESRWQFERIGYFVTDRKDHGKDTPVFNRTVTLKDSWQPK
;
A
#
# COMPACT_ATOMS: atom_id res chain seq x y z
N MET A 1 -0.52 -6.83 25.95
CA MET A 1 -0.71 -5.61 25.17
C MET A 1 0.66 -5.16 24.68
N VAL A 2 0.83 -4.92 23.38
CA VAL A 2 2.11 -4.49 22.80
C VAL A 2 1.93 -3.05 22.34
N GLU A 3 2.75 -2.13 22.86
CA GLU A 3 2.63 -0.69 22.59
C GLU A 3 4.00 -0.01 22.57
N LEU A 4 4.09 1.14 21.92
CA LEU A 4 5.25 2.04 21.96
C LEU A 4 4.88 3.33 22.68
N LYS A 5 5.58 3.66 23.76
CA LYS A 5 5.38 4.90 24.51
C LYS A 5 6.32 5.97 23.99
N CYS A 6 5.76 7.12 23.61
CA CYS A 6 6.52 8.26 23.09
C CYS A 6 6.13 9.54 23.82
N SER A 7 6.98 10.55 23.73
CA SER A 7 6.68 11.93 24.11
C SER A 7 6.80 12.84 22.88
N ILE A 8 6.15 13.99 22.93
CA ILE A 8 6.23 15.01 21.88
C ILE A 8 7.04 16.20 22.37
N ASP A 9 7.65 16.90 21.41
CA ASP A 9 8.29 18.20 21.61
C ASP A 9 7.34 19.28 21.09
N HIS A 10 6.68 20.00 22.00
CA HIS A 10 5.61 20.95 21.67
C HIS A 10 6.10 22.13 20.81
N ASP A 11 7.41 22.40 20.80
CA ASP A 11 8.01 23.46 20.01
C ASP A 11 8.36 23.02 18.58
N THR A 12 7.91 21.86 18.12
CA THR A 12 8.28 21.34 16.78
C THR A 12 7.16 21.38 15.74
N LEU A 13 5.99 21.92 16.08
CA LEU A 13 4.92 22.08 15.09
C LEU A 13 5.34 23.12 14.03
N GLY A 14 5.52 22.67 12.79
CA GLY A 14 5.88 23.51 11.64
C GLY A 14 7.32 24.03 11.64
N LYS A 15 8.19 23.58 12.56
CA LYS A 15 9.61 23.99 12.63
C LYS A 15 10.51 22.87 13.15
N ASN A 16 11.80 22.94 12.82
CA ASN A 16 12.78 21.98 13.30
C ASN A 16 13.09 22.20 14.78
N PRO A 17 13.40 21.14 15.55
CA PRO A 17 13.88 21.28 16.92
C PRO A 17 15.23 21.99 16.97
N GLU A 18 15.46 22.78 18.01
CA GLU A 18 16.73 23.45 18.25
C GLU A 18 17.77 22.48 18.84
N GLY A 19 19.03 22.59 18.40
CA GLY A 19 20.15 21.83 18.97
C GLY A 19 20.22 20.34 18.63
N ARG A 20 19.29 19.80 17.83
CA ARG A 20 19.32 18.39 17.37
C ARG A 20 18.77 18.23 15.96
N LYS A 21 19.22 17.16 15.26
CA LYS A 21 18.72 16.80 13.92
C LYS A 21 17.81 15.58 13.99
N VAL A 22 16.64 15.67 13.36
CA VAL A 22 15.73 14.54 13.13
C VAL A 22 16.11 13.85 11.82
N LYS A 23 16.28 12.53 11.84
CA LYS A 23 16.82 11.77 10.71
C LYS A 23 15.78 11.31 9.69
N GLY A 24 14.50 11.30 10.05
CA GLY A 24 13.44 10.79 9.19
C GLY A 24 12.06 11.24 9.63
N VAL A 25 11.10 11.05 8.72
CA VAL A 25 9.70 11.39 8.90
C VAL A 25 8.88 10.14 8.60
N ILE A 26 7.84 9.91 9.41
CA ILE A 26 6.87 8.84 9.21
C ILE A 26 5.48 9.45 8.98
N HIS A 27 4.65 8.78 8.18
CA HIS A 27 3.21 9.04 8.21
C HIS A 27 2.63 8.43 9.49
N TRP A 28 1.46 8.92 9.91
CA TRP A 28 0.73 8.40 11.05
C TRP A 28 -0.76 8.73 10.90
N VAL A 29 -1.61 8.04 11.65
CA VAL A 29 -3.05 8.34 11.79
C VAL A 29 -3.43 8.34 13.26
N SER A 30 -4.41 9.17 13.65
CA SER A 30 -4.94 9.18 15.02
C SER A 30 -5.80 7.93 15.25
N ALA A 31 -5.48 7.11 16.25
CA ALA A 31 -6.24 5.90 16.55
C ALA A 31 -7.73 6.15 16.86
N GLU A 32 -8.06 7.30 17.45
CA GLU A 32 -9.44 7.68 17.78
C GLU A 32 -10.27 8.08 16.55
N HIS A 33 -9.61 8.60 15.51
CA HIS A 33 -10.29 9.19 14.35
C HIS A 33 -10.10 8.36 13.08
N ALA A 34 -9.14 7.44 13.06
CA ALA A 34 -8.80 6.68 11.87
C ALA A 34 -10.01 5.88 11.35
N ALA A 35 -10.17 5.87 10.04
CA ALA A 35 -11.10 4.99 9.36
C ALA A 35 -10.43 3.62 9.18
N GLU A 36 -11.10 2.56 9.64
CA GLU A 36 -10.76 1.20 9.20
C GLU A 36 -11.14 1.06 7.72
N ILE A 37 -10.20 0.57 6.91
CA ILE A 37 -10.34 0.41 5.46
C ILE A 37 -9.88 -0.98 5.02
N LYS A 38 -10.44 -1.46 3.91
CA LYS A 38 -9.90 -2.63 3.20
C LYS A 38 -8.95 -2.18 2.11
N VAL A 39 -7.80 -2.84 2.02
CA VAL A 39 -6.78 -2.53 1.02
C VAL A 39 -6.41 -3.80 0.26
N ARG A 40 -6.52 -3.75 -1.07
CA ARG A 40 -6.04 -4.79 -1.98
C ARG A 40 -4.66 -4.39 -2.50
N LEU A 41 -3.65 -5.09 -2.03
CA LEU A 41 -2.27 -4.94 -2.45
C LEU A 41 -2.05 -5.80 -3.69
N TYR A 42 -2.20 -5.21 -4.86
CA TYR A 42 -1.88 -5.88 -6.12
C TYR A 42 -0.37 -5.96 -6.35
N ASP A 43 0.03 -7.03 -7.02
CA ASP A 43 1.37 -7.30 -7.55
C ASP A 43 1.24 -7.93 -8.95
N ARG A 44 2.36 -8.32 -9.55
CA ARG A 44 2.43 -9.00 -10.85
C ARG A 44 1.56 -10.25 -10.83
N LEU A 45 0.73 -10.42 -11.87
CA LEU A 45 -0.13 -11.58 -12.04
C LEU A 45 0.64 -12.87 -12.29
N PHE A 46 1.82 -12.77 -12.92
CA PHE A 46 2.64 -13.92 -13.27
C PHE A 46 4.01 -13.84 -12.58
N THR A 47 4.57 -15.01 -12.28
CA THR A 47 5.90 -15.18 -11.66
C THR A 47 7.04 -15.06 -12.67
N VAL A 48 6.75 -15.11 -13.97
CA VAL A 48 7.71 -15.00 -15.07
C VAL A 48 7.31 -13.89 -16.05
N GLU A 49 8.26 -13.33 -16.77
CA GLU A 49 8.04 -12.19 -17.69
C GLU A 49 7.24 -12.57 -18.95
N ARG A 50 7.45 -13.79 -19.46
CA ARG A 50 6.84 -14.32 -20.68
C ARG A 50 6.23 -15.72 -20.42
N PRO A 51 5.10 -15.80 -19.69
CA PRO A 51 4.49 -17.08 -19.32
C PRO A 51 3.95 -17.86 -20.53
N ASP A 52 3.72 -17.17 -21.65
CA ASP A 52 3.31 -17.72 -22.94
C ASP A 52 4.45 -18.37 -23.74
N ALA A 53 5.71 -18.17 -23.33
CA ALA A 53 6.88 -18.60 -24.07
C ALA A 53 7.65 -19.75 -23.41
N VAL A 54 7.23 -20.22 -22.23
CA VAL A 54 7.94 -21.26 -21.48
C VAL A 54 7.63 -22.63 -22.10
N ARG A 55 8.68 -23.43 -22.32
CA ARG A 55 8.59 -24.79 -22.88
C ARG A 55 9.02 -25.85 -21.88
N GLY A 56 8.36 -27.01 -21.92
CA GLY A 56 8.71 -28.20 -21.15
C GLY A 56 9.89 -28.97 -21.75
N GLU A 57 10.27 -30.07 -21.10
CA GLU A 57 11.36 -30.95 -21.56
C GLU A 57 11.06 -31.63 -22.90
N ASP A 58 9.78 -31.79 -23.24
CA ASP A 58 9.28 -32.32 -24.51
C ASP A 58 9.28 -31.30 -25.65
N GLY A 59 9.61 -30.04 -25.37
CA GLY A 59 9.64 -28.94 -26.34
C GLY A 59 8.29 -28.27 -26.58
N GLU A 60 7.23 -28.72 -25.92
CA GLU A 60 5.88 -28.14 -26.00
C GLU A 60 5.72 -26.94 -25.06
N TYR A 61 4.77 -26.06 -25.35
CA TYR A 61 4.48 -24.89 -24.50
C TYR A 61 3.78 -25.31 -23.21
N LEU A 62 4.27 -24.79 -22.09
CA LEU A 62 3.59 -24.96 -20.80
C LEU A 62 2.36 -24.05 -20.70
N PRO A 63 1.28 -24.48 -20.02
CA PRO A 63 0.14 -23.62 -19.74
C PRO A 63 0.56 -22.36 -18.97
N PHE A 64 0.17 -21.18 -19.47
CA PHE A 64 0.52 -19.90 -18.83
C PHE A 64 -0.01 -19.80 -17.38
N THR A 65 -1.08 -20.53 -17.06
CA THR A 65 -1.70 -20.59 -15.75
C THR A 65 -0.80 -21.19 -14.68
N ASP A 66 0.19 -22.00 -15.07
CA ASP A 66 1.15 -22.60 -14.16
C ASP A 66 2.08 -21.55 -13.53
N PHE A 67 2.13 -20.36 -14.14
CA PHE A 67 2.94 -19.23 -13.68
C PHE A 67 2.12 -18.16 -12.95
N LEU A 68 0.84 -18.41 -12.61
CA LEU A 68 0.06 -17.46 -11.82
C LEU A 68 0.72 -17.23 -10.46
N ASN A 69 0.88 -15.95 -10.09
CA ASN A 69 1.39 -15.56 -8.80
C ASN A 69 0.25 -15.64 -7.76
N PRO A 70 0.33 -16.57 -6.77
CA PRO A 70 -0.68 -16.67 -5.71
C PRO A 70 -0.73 -15.41 -4.84
N GLU A 71 0.36 -14.64 -4.77
CA GLU A 71 0.46 -13.37 -4.05
C GLU A 71 0.16 -12.15 -4.94
N SER A 72 -0.40 -12.35 -6.14
CA SER A 72 -0.75 -11.27 -7.08
C SER A 72 -1.78 -10.28 -6.50
N VAL A 73 -2.51 -10.69 -5.47
CA VAL A 73 -3.35 -9.80 -4.67
C VAL A 73 -3.39 -10.29 -3.23
N LYS A 74 -3.24 -9.34 -2.30
CA LYS A 74 -3.49 -9.56 -0.87
C LYS A 74 -4.46 -8.53 -0.34
N GLU A 75 -5.58 -8.98 0.24
CA GLU A 75 -6.51 -8.10 0.95
C GLU A 75 -6.08 -7.99 2.42
N ILE A 76 -5.99 -6.76 2.94
CA ILE A 76 -5.69 -6.47 4.34
C ILE A 76 -6.68 -5.45 4.90
N THR A 77 -6.87 -5.50 6.22
CA THR A 77 -7.45 -4.39 6.97
C THR A 77 -6.36 -3.40 7.35
N ALA A 78 -6.58 -2.11 7.08
CA ALA A 78 -5.67 -1.03 7.40
C ALA A 78 -6.43 0.17 7.99
N TYR A 79 -5.68 1.21 8.36
CA TYR A 79 -6.23 2.44 8.91
C TYR A 79 -5.80 3.64 8.07
N ALA A 80 -6.73 4.54 7.77
CA ALA A 80 -6.50 5.77 7.01
C ALA A 80 -7.11 6.97 7.74
N GLU A 81 -6.81 8.17 7.23
CA GLU A 81 -7.44 9.41 7.71
C GLU A 81 -8.98 9.35 7.57
N PRO A 82 -9.74 10.05 8.42
CA PRO A 82 -11.21 10.00 8.42
C PRO A 82 -11.83 10.30 7.05
N ALA A 83 -11.19 11.19 6.28
CA ALA A 83 -11.62 11.61 4.95
C ALA A 83 -11.76 10.43 3.97
N ALA A 84 -11.08 9.30 4.20
CA ALA A 84 -11.14 8.11 3.36
C ALA A 84 -12.57 7.55 3.15
N LYS A 85 -13.50 7.83 4.08
CA LYS A 85 -14.90 7.39 4.00
C LYS A 85 -15.74 8.19 3.01
N ASP A 86 -15.36 9.42 2.72
CA ASP A 86 -16.16 10.35 1.90
C ASP A 86 -15.54 10.59 0.52
N LEU A 87 -14.52 9.79 0.15
CA LEU A 87 -13.87 9.90 -1.15
C LEU A 87 -14.78 9.35 -2.26
N PRO A 88 -14.82 9.98 -3.45
CA PRO A 88 -15.53 9.42 -4.59
C PRO A 88 -14.88 8.10 -5.04
N ALA A 89 -15.68 7.14 -5.51
CA ALA A 89 -15.16 5.96 -6.21
C ALA A 89 -14.29 6.38 -7.41
N GLU A 90 -13.31 5.54 -7.77
CA GLU A 90 -12.32 5.81 -8.82
C GLU A 90 -11.45 7.07 -8.63
N SER A 91 -11.44 7.67 -7.43
CA SER A 91 -10.50 8.74 -7.07
C SER A 91 -9.11 8.17 -6.74
N ARG A 92 -8.04 8.93 -7.03
CA ARG A 92 -6.65 8.48 -6.97
C ARG A 92 -5.88 9.27 -5.92
N TRP A 93 -5.16 8.57 -5.06
CA TRP A 93 -4.50 9.14 -3.90
C TRP A 93 -3.12 8.54 -3.71
N GLN A 94 -2.18 9.33 -3.21
CA GLN A 94 -0.91 8.82 -2.73
C GLN A 94 -1.04 8.59 -1.23
N PHE A 95 -0.89 7.35 -0.78
CA PHE A 95 -0.67 7.09 0.64
C PHE A 95 0.82 7.32 0.90
N GLU A 96 1.12 8.33 1.72
CA GLU A 96 2.47 8.83 1.89
C GLU A 96 3.45 7.72 2.27
N ARG A 97 4.58 7.67 1.56
CA ARG A 97 5.63 6.65 1.75
C ARG A 97 5.20 5.19 1.50
N ILE A 98 3.97 4.93 1.04
CA ILE A 98 3.47 3.59 0.77
C ILE A 98 3.33 3.36 -0.74
N GLY A 99 2.56 4.20 -1.43
CA GLY A 99 2.24 3.98 -2.84
C GLY A 99 1.07 4.82 -3.31
N TYR A 100 0.65 4.57 -4.55
CA TYR A 100 -0.56 5.16 -5.13
C TYR A 100 -1.70 4.17 -5.06
N PHE A 101 -2.86 4.66 -4.66
CA PHE A 101 -4.07 3.89 -4.44
C PHE A 101 -5.24 4.53 -5.17
N VAL A 102 -6.20 3.70 -5.53
CA VAL A 102 -7.48 4.13 -6.09
C VAL A 102 -8.61 3.58 -5.22
N THR A 103 -9.62 4.39 -4.92
CA THR A 103 -10.86 3.90 -4.33
C THR A 103 -11.54 2.94 -5.31
N ASP A 104 -11.84 1.72 -4.88
CA ASP A 104 -12.41 0.69 -5.78
C ASP A 104 -13.69 1.19 -6.46
N ARG A 105 -13.86 0.86 -7.75
CA ARG A 105 -15.00 1.35 -8.54
C ARG A 105 -16.34 0.81 -8.06
N LYS A 106 -16.36 -0.43 -7.56
CA LYS A 106 -17.58 -1.18 -7.26
C LYS A 106 -17.79 -1.34 -5.77
N ASP A 107 -16.71 -1.61 -5.03
CA ASP A 107 -16.77 -2.03 -3.64
C ASP A 107 -16.54 -0.87 -2.66
N HIS A 108 -16.07 0.29 -3.15
CA HIS A 108 -15.87 1.45 -2.29
C HIS A 108 -17.20 2.09 -1.89
N GLY A 109 -17.40 2.25 -0.59
CA GLY A 109 -18.54 2.98 -0.03
C GLY A 109 -18.19 3.60 1.31
N LYS A 110 -19.09 4.45 1.82
CA LYS A 110 -18.88 5.20 3.07
C LYS A 110 -18.67 4.31 4.30
N ASP A 111 -19.43 3.23 4.37
CA ASP A 111 -19.36 2.26 5.47
C ASP A 111 -18.30 1.17 5.21
N THR A 112 -17.89 1.01 3.95
CA THR A 112 -16.91 0.02 3.52
C THR A 112 -15.88 0.64 2.58
N PRO A 113 -14.93 1.45 3.09
CA PRO A 113 -13.93 2.05 2.23
C PRO A 113 -12.97 0.97 1.72
N VAL A 114 -12.91 0.80 0.40
CA VAL A 114 -12.03 -0.15 -0.27
C VAL A 114 -11.04 0.59 -1.17
N PHE A 115 -9.77 0.26 -1.04
CA PHE A 115 -8.68 0.82 -1.83
C PHE A 115 -7.88 -0.28 -2.54
N ASN A 116 -7.52 -0.01 -3.79
CA ASN A 116 -6.64 -0.87 -4.58
C ASN A 116 -5.29 -0.18 -4.75
N ARG A 117 -4.20 -0.84 -4.39
CA ARG A 117 -2.86 -0.31 -4.67
C ARG A 117 -2.61 -0.34 -6.18
N THR A 118 -2.52 0.82 -6.79
CA THR A 118 -2.23 0.99 -8.21
C THR A 118 -0.77 0.67 -8.50
N VAL A 119 0.15 1.23 -7.71
CA VAL A 119 1.59 0.98 -7.83
C VAL A 119 2.30 1.38 -6.53
N THR A 120 3.42 0.71 -6.23
CA THR A 120 4.32 1.12 -5.15
C THR A 120 5.07 2.40 -5.50
N LEU A 121 5.61 3.10 -4.50
CA LEU A 121 6.60 4.14 -4.79
C LEU A 121 7.87 3.50 -5.34
N LYS A 122 8.65 4.26 -6.11
CA LYS A 122 10.00 3.82 -6.49
C LYS A 122 10.81 3.60 -5.22
N ASP A 123 11.22 2.36 -5.01
CA ASP A 123 12.22 2.08 -4.00
C ASP A 123 13.58 2.55 -4.52
N SER A 124 14.21 3.49 -3.81
CA SER A 124 15.56 3.97 -4.12
C SER A 124 16.63 3.11 -3.47
N TRP A 125 16.24 2.08 -2.70
CA TRP A 125 17.17 1.17 -2.05
C TRP A 125 17.52 0.02 -3.00
N GLN A 126 18.62 0.18 -3.74
CA GLN A 126 19.25 -0.96 -4.40
C GLN A 126 19.82 -1.88 -3.31
N PRO A 127 19.40 -3.15 -3.20
CA PRO A 127 20.20 -4.10 -2.47
C PRO A 127 21.57 -4.17 -3.16
N LYS A 128 22.63 -3.89 -2.40
CA LYS A 128 24.00 -4.23 -2.81
C LYS A 128 24.14 -5.74 -2.90
#